data_AF-A0A8J8KQ73-F1
#
_entry.id   AF-A0A8J8KQ73-F1
#
_cell.length_a   1.000
_cell.length_b   1.000
_cell.length_c   1.000
_cell.angle_alpha   90.00
_cell.angle_beta   90.00
_cell.angle_gamma   90.00
#
_symmetry.space_group_name_H-M   'P 1'
#
loop_
_entity.id
_entity.type
_entity.pdbx_description
1 polymer ?
#
loop_
_entity_poly.entity_id
_entity_poly.type
_entity_poly.pdbx_seq_one_letter_code
_entity_poly.pdbx_strand_id
1 'polypeptide(L)'
;MRDIFDYFPFFKLRDPRFLNLEYLYNQILELLKKLWAFLLYLLKLLALLFVKFFFFAITIIILALIALVIYKLYILKRRKKIAGLARFAEEDKFFKDRSEKWSNIKKKAESDEIEDRKAAIVEADNILDGILRSIGYRGDGLADKLKSIEPSDFVSLQDVWDAYKVRSKIAREGEKFELTKEEAKAALGKYEKGLKELGYV
;
A
#
# COMPACT_ATOMS: atom_id res chain seq x y z
N MET A 1 58.86 -100.90 20.53
CA MET A 1 57.85 -101.78 19.89
C MET A 1 56.50 -101.21 20.28
N ARG A 2 56.02 -100.26 19.47
CA ARG A 2 54.98 -100.43 18.45
C ARG A 2 53.58 -100.57 19.05
N ASP A 3 52.86 -99.45 18.92
CA ASP A 3 51.48 -99.37 18.46
C ASP A 3 50.37 -99.69 19.48
N ILE A 4 50.06 -98.69 20.31
CA ILE A 4 48.78 -98.53 21.03
C ILE A 4 48.02 -97.28 20.52
N PHE A 5 48.41 -96.72 19.37
CA PHE A 5 47.86 -95.47 18.84
C PHE A 5 47.00 -95.62 17.56
N ASP A 6 46.43 -96.80 17.30
CA ASP A 6 45.68 -97.08 16.06
C ASP A 6 44.17 -97.37 16.24
N TYR A 7 43.53 -96.87 17.31
CA TYR A 7 42.10 -97.14 17.57
C TYR A 7 41.23 -95.90 17.86
N PHE A 8 41.35 -94.83 17.08
CA PHE A 8 40.33 -93.76 17.05
C PHE A 8 39.99 -93.32 15.62
N PRO A 9 38.97 -93.92 14.96
CA PRO A 9 38.49 -93.48 13.66
C PRO A 9 37.41 -92.38 13.78
N PHE A 10 37.58 -91.42 14.69
CA PHE A 10 36.58 -90.38 14.97
C PHE A 10 37.19 -89.01 15.19
N PHE A 11 38.10 -88.56 14.33
CA PHE A 11 38.35 -87.12 14.16
C PHE A 11 38.72 -86.81 12.70
N LYS A 12 37.76 -87.07 11.79
CA LYS A 12 37.63 -86.22 10.61
C LYS A 12 37.16 -84.87 11.16
N LEU A 13 38.10 -83.99 11.51
CA LEU A 13 37.81 -82.59 11.79
C LEU A 13 37.04 -82.09 10.57
N ARG A 14 35.73 -81.94 10.75
CA ARG A 14 34.81 -81.36 9.78
C ARG A 14 35.31 -79.94 9.62
N ASP A 15 36.06 -79.69 8.55
CA ASP A 15 36.60 -78.38 8.23
C ASP A 15 35.48 -77.34 8.41
N PRO A 16 35.61 -76.40 9.36
CA PRO A 16 34.52 -75.51 9.69
C PRO A 16 34.36 -74.47 8.61
N ARG A 17 33.69 -74.86 7.52
CA ARG A 17 33.13 -73.98 6.47
C ARG A 17 32.10 -72.97 7.03
N PHE A 18 31.99 -72.83 8.35
CA PHE A 18 31.03 -72.00 9.08
C PHE A 18 31.67 -70.69 9.58
N LEU A 19 32.99 -70.51 9.45
CA LEU A 19 33.72 -69.28 9.76
C LEU A 19 34.59 -68.86 8.57
N ASN A 20 33.93 -68.61 7.43
CA ASN A 20 34.61 -67.96 6.32
C ASN A 20 34.83 -66.48 6.66
N LEU A 21 36.02 -66.15 7.14
CA LEU A 21 36.43 -64.80 7.52
C LEU A 21 36.27 -63.80 6.37
N GLU A 22 36.45 -64.24 5.13
CA GLU A 22 36.28 -63.42 3.94
C GLU A 22 34.80 -63.06 3.72
N TYR A 23 33.89 -64.02 3.95
CA TYR A 23 32.46 -63.77 3.88
C TYR A 23 32.00 -62.76 4.95
N LEU A 24 32.44 -62.96 6.20
CA LEU A 24 32.12 -62.05 7.31
C LEU A 24 32.68 -60.64 7.07
N TYR A 25 33.92 -60.54 6.58
CA TYR A 25 34.54 -59.28 6.18
C TYR A 25 33.73 -58.56 5.10
N ASN A 26 33.33 -59.28 4.05
CA ASN A 26 32.52 -58.70 2.97
C ASN A 26 31.15 -58.21 3.47
N GLN A 27 30.49 -58.94 4.36
CA GLN A 27 29.23 -58.51 4.97
C GLN A 27 29.41 -57.23 5.81
N ILE A 28 30.47 -57.15 6.61
CA ILE A 28 30.78 -55.96 7.41
C ILE A 28 31.03 -54.75 6.49
N LEU A 29 31.81 -54.93 5.41
CA LEU A 29 32.05 -53.86 4.44
C LEU A 29 30.76 -53.40 3.75
N GLU A 30 29.88 -54.33 3.40
CA GLU A 30 28.60 -53.99 2.77
C GLU A 30 27.71 -53.17 3.73
N LEU A 31 27.65 -53.58 5.01
CA LEU A 31 26.96 -52.83 6.05
C LEU A 31 27.57 -51.43 6.24
N LEU A 32 28.90 -51.31 6.30
CA LEU A 32 29.59 -50.02 6.40
C LEU A 32 29.29 -49.12 5.20
N LYS A 33 29.28 -49.65 3.98
CA LYS A 33 28.91 -48.90 2.77
C LYS A 33 27.45 -48.41 2.82
N LYS A 34 26.53 -49.27 3.24
CA LYS A 34 25.10 -48.91 3.40
C LYS A 34 24.91 -47.85 4.49
N LEU A 35 25.61 -47.98 5.62
CA LEU A 35 25.62 -46.99 6.70
C LEU A 35 26.19 -45.65 6.21
N TRP A 36 27.29 -45.66 5.46
CA TRP A 36 27.87 -44.44 4.90
C TRP A 36 26.93 -43.77 3.89
N ALA A 37 26.31 -44.53 2.99
CA ALA A 37 25.32 -44.01 2.05
C ALA A 37 24.09 -43.43 2.76
N PHE A 38 23.62 -44.11 3.82
CA PHE A 38 22.54 -43.63 4.67
C PHE A 38 22.89 -42.31 5.37
N LEU A 39 24.09 -42.21 5.94
CA LEU A 39 24.59 -40.97 6.58
C LEU A 39 24.64 -39.81 5.59
N LEU A 40 25.16 -40.03 4.38
CA LEU A 40 25.18 -39.02 3.32
C LEU A 40 23.78 -38.61 2.89
N TYR A 41 22.84 -39.56 2.80
CA TYR A 41 21.43 -39.27 2.48
C TYR A 41 20.79 -38.41 3.58
N LEU A 42 20.99 -38.76 4.85
CA LEU A 42 20.49 -38.01 6.00
C LEU A 42 21.05 -36.58 6.00
N LEU A 43 22.34 -36.41 5.77
CA LEU A 43 23.00 -35.11 5.72
C LEU A 43 22.48 -34.25 4.55
N LYS A 44 22.25 -34.85 3.37
CA LYS A 44 21.61 -34.17 2.24
C LYS A 44 20.18 -33.73 2.57
N LEU A 45 19.40 -34.56 3.24
CA LEU A 45 18.03 -34.23 3.64
C LEU A 45 18.01 -33.06 4.61
N LEU A 46 18.88 -33.08 5.62
CA LEU A 46 19.04 -31.96 6.57
C LEU A 46 19.49 -30.67 5.87
N ALA A 47 20.45 -30.75 4.95
CA ALA A 47 20.90 -29.60 4.17
C ALA A 47 19.75 -29.01 3.33
N LEU A 48 18.94 -29.85 2.67
CA LEU A 48 17.79 -29.40 1.91
C LEU A 48 16.74 -28.72 2.79
N LEU A 49 16.47 -29.25 3.99
CA LEU A 49 15.56 -28.63 4.94
C LEU A 49 16.09 -27.26 5.41
N PHE A 50 17.39 -27.17 5.68
CA PHE A 50 18.02 -25.91 6.10
C PHE A 50 17.93 -24.84 5.00
N VAL A 51 18.24 -25.21 3.75
CA VAL A 51 18.12 -24.30 2.60
C VAL A 51 16.67 -23.82 2.43
N LYS A 52 15.69 -24.72 2.51
CA LYS A 52 14.27 -24.36 2.42
C LYS A 52 13.84 -23.41 3.55
N PHE A 53 14.26 -23.68 4.78
CA PHE A 53 13.98 -22.82 5.93
C PHE A 53 14.57 -21.42 5.75
N PHE A 54 15.81 -21.33 5.25
CA PHE A 54 16.47 -20.06 4.97
C PHE A 54 15.70 -19.21 3.94
N PHE A 55 15.29 -19.80 2.81
CA PHE A 55 14.48 -19.09 1.81
C PHE A 55 13.11 -18.68 2.35
N PHE A 56 12.47 -19.52 3.16
CA PHE A 56 11.20 -19.21 3.81
C PHE A 56 11.33 -18.02 4.77
N ALA A 57 12.37 -17.99 5.60
CA ALA A 57 12.65 -16.87 6.50
C ALA A 57 12.90 -15.56 5.75
N ILE A 58 13.69 -15.58 4.67
CA ILE A 58 13.91 -14.41 3.81
C ILE A 58 12.59 -13.90 3.24
N THR A 59 11.71 -14.80 2.80
CA THR A 59 10.41 -14.44 2.23
C THR A 59 9.55 -13.70 3.25
N ILE A 60 9.49 -14.20 4.49
CA ILE A 60 8.78 -13.55 5.60
C ILE A 60 9.34 -12.15 5.87
N ILE A 61 10.67 -12.00 5.89
CA ILE A 61 11.32 -10.70 6.12
C ILE A 61 10.96 -9.69 5.03
N ILE A 62 10.98 -10.11 3.76
CA ILE A 62 10.60 -9.25 2.64
C ILE A 62 9.13 -8.81 2.76
N LEU A 63 8.22 -9.74 3.07
CA LEU A 63 6.80 -9.41 3.26
C LEU A 63 6.59 -8.44 4.43
N ALA A 64 7.29 -8.64 5.54
CA ALA A 64 7.25 -7.72 6.67
C ALA A 64 7.75 -6.32 6.30
N LEU A 65 8.83 -6.23 5.51
CA LEU A 65 9.37 -4.95 5.04
C LEU A 65 8.40 -4.23 4.09
N ILE A 66 7.76 -4.97 3.17
CA ILE A 66 6.71 -4.42 2.30
C ILE A 66 5.54 -3.88 3.14
N ALA A 67 5.08 -4.66 4.13
CA ALA A 67 4.00 -4.24 5.02
C ALA A 67 4.36 -2.97 5.82
N LEU A 68 5.61 -2.87 6.31
CA LEU A 68 6.11 -1.68 6.99
C LEU A 68 6.15 -0.44 6.08
N VAL A 69 6.56 -0.61 4.83
CA VAL A 69 6.55 0.48 3.84
C VAL A 69 5.12 0.93 3.56
N ILE A 70 4.19 0.01 3.32
CA ILE A 70 2.76 0.31 3.10
C ILE A 70 2.18 1.03 4.32
N TYR A 71 2.47 0.55 5.53
CA TYR A 71 2.03 1.18 6.77
C TYR A 71 2.59 2.61 6.92
N LYS A 72 3.88 2.81 6.63
CA LYS A 72 4.50 4.15 6.63
C LYS A 72 3.87 5.06 5.59
N LEU A 73 3.60 4.57 4.38
CA LEU A 73 2.94 5.36 3.33
C LEU A 73 1.51 5.75 3.74
N TYR A 74 0.77 4.82 4.35
CA TYR A 74 -0.57 5.08 4.86
C TYR A 74 -0.57 6.18 5.93
N ILE A 75 0.33 6.10 6.92
CA ILE A 75 0.40 7.13 7.97
C ILE A 75 0.93 8.47 7.47
N LEU A 76 1.85 8.48 6.49
CA LEU A 76 2.34 9.70 5.84
C LEU A 76 1.25 10.41 5.05
N LYS A 77 0.43 9.67 4.28
CA LYS A 77 -0.76 10.24 3.61
C LYS A 77 -1.73 10.85 4.63
N ARG A 78 -2.00 10.14 5.72
CA ARG A 78 -2.91 10.63 6.79
C ARG A 78 -2.37 11.87 7.50
N ARG A 79 -1.06 11.91 7.80
CA ARG A 79 -0.40 13.08 8.42
C ARG A 79 -0.41 14.30 7.50
N LYS A 80 -0.26 14.13 6.18
CA LYS A 80 -0.38 15.26 5.23
C LYS A 80 -1.80 15.81 5.14
N LYS A 81 -2.83 14.94 5.14
CA LYS A 81 -4.24 15.34 5.17
C LYS A 81 -4.55 16.15 6.45
N ILE A 82 -4.09 15.67 7.61
CA ILE A 82 -4.31 16.35 8.90
C ILE A 82 -3.46 17.62 9.03
N ALA A 83 -2.19 17.63 8.61
CA ALA A 83 -1.33 18.82 8.69
C ALA A 83 -1.75 19.92 7.70
N GLY A 84 -2.28 19.55 6.53
CA GLY A 84 -2.89 20.49 5.59
C GLY A 84 -4.14 21.15 6.17
N LEU A 85 -5.02 20.37 6.80
CA LEU A 85 -6.21 20.88 7.50
C LEU A 85 -5.85 21.70 8.75
N ALA A 86 -4.87 21.26 9.54
CA ALA A 86 -4.44 21.97 10.75
C ALA A 86 -3.78 23.32 10.42
N ARG A 87 -2.93 23.38 9.37
CA ARG A 87 -2.39 24.66 8.88
C ARG A 87 -3.45 25.59 8.30
N PHE A 88 -4.56 25.05 7.79
CA PHE A 88 -5.72 25.84 7.37
C PHE A 88 -6.58 26.33 8.54
N ALA A 89 -6.52 25.63 9.68
CA ALA A 89 -7.35 25.90 10.84
C ALA A 89 -6.67 26.76 11.93
N GLU A 90 -5.34 26.66 12.12
CA GLU A 90 -4.62 27.28 13.25
C GLU A 90 -4.52 28.81 13.22
N GLU A 91 -4.94 29.46 12.15
CA GLU A 91 -4.97 30.93 12.08
C GLU A 91 -6.33 31.45 12.56
N ASP A 92 -6.52 31.55 13.89
CA ASP A 92 -7.78 31.97 14.53
C ASP A 92 -8.27 33.37 14.08
N LYS A 93 -7.37 34.23 13.59
CA LYS A 93 -7.74 35.51 12.95
C LYS A 93 -8.35 35.33 11.56
N PHE A 94 -8.04 34.24 10.87
CA PHE A 94 -8.59 33.94 9.55
C PHE A 94 -9.98 33.31 9.63
N PHE A 95 -10.44 32.72 10.73
CA PHE A 95 -11.79 32.12 10.76
C PHE A 95 -12.89 33.18 10.58
N LYS A 96 -12.74 34.34 11.24
CA LYS A 96 -13.66 35.47 11.07
C LYS A 96 -13.58 36.06 9.66
N ASP A 97 -12.37 36.22 9.13
CA ASP A 97 -12.12 36.72 7.77
C ASP A 97 -12.68 35.77 6.69
N ARG A 98 -12.56 34.44 6.88
CA ARG A 98 -13.13 33.41 5.99
C ARG A 98 -14.65 33.47 5.95
N SER A 99 -15.29 33.58 7.12
CA SER A 99 -16.74 33.68 7.22
C SER A 99 -17.27 34.96 6.55
N GLU A 100 -16.60 36.08 6.78
CA GLU A 100 -16.92 37.36 6.16
C GLU A 100 -16.72 37.34 4.64
N LYS A 101 -15.58 36.79 4.19
CA LYS A 101 -15.29 36.60 2.76
C LYS A 101 -16.33 35.73 2.08
N TRP A 102 -16.68 34.58 2.66
CA TRP A 102 -17.71 33.70 2.11
C TRP A 102 -19.10 34.37 2.10
N SER A 103 -19.44 35.15 3.13
CA SER A 103 -20.67 35.94 3.16
C SER A 103 -20.71 36.96 2.01
N ASN A 104 -19.60 37.65 1.75
CA ASN A 104 -19.49 38.61 0.67
C ASN A 104 -19.61 37.95 -0.71
N ILE A 105 -19.02 36.77 -0.91
CA ILE A 105 -19.20 35.98 -2.14
C ILE A 105 -20.68 35.61 -2.35
N LYS A 106 -21.37 35.17 -1.29
CA LYS A 106 -22.81 34.88 -1.37
C LYS A 106 -23.63 36.11 -1.76
N LYS A 107 -23.33 37.27 -1.18
CA LYS A 107 -24.00 38.54 -1.55
C LYS A 107 -23.76 38.91 -3.01
N LYS A 108 -22.52 38.79 -3.52
CA LYS A 108 -22.20 39.05 -4.93
C LYS A 108 -22.99 38.15 -5.88
N ALA A 109 -23.19 36.88 -5.52
CA ALA A 109 -23.98 35.95 -6.32
C ALA A 109 -25.50 36.25 -6.35
N GLU A 110 -25.99 37.07 -5.41
CA GLU A 110 -27.37 37.53 -5.37
C GLU A 110 -27.56 38.92 -6.01
N SER A 111 -26.46 39.56 -6.45
CA SER A 111 -26.46 40.85 -7.15
C SER A 111 -27.27 40.79 -8.45
N ASP A 112 -27.88 41.93 -8.82
CA ASP A 112 -28.55 42.09 -10.12
C ASP A 112 -27.52 42.09 -11.27
N GLU A 113 -26.30 42.53 -10.99
CA GLU A 113 -25.22 42.58 -11.97
C GLU A 113 -24.71 41.17 -12.33
N ILE A 114 -24.63 40.87 -13.62
CA ILE A 114 -24.14 39.57 -14.12
C ILE A 114 -22.66 39.39 -13.77
N GLU A 115 -21.86 40.46 -13.89
CA GLU A 115 -20.42 40.41 -13.64
C GLU A 115 -20.09 40.12 -12.17
N ASP A 116 -20.88 40.64 -11.23
CA ASP A 116 -20.76 40.31 -9.79
C ASP A 116 -21.01 38.82 -9.54
N ARG A 117 -22.04 38.25 -10.20
CA ARG A 117 -22.37 36.83 -10.09
C ARG A 117 -21.27 35.95 -10.65
N LYS A 118 -20.72 36.31 -11.82
CA LYS A 118 -19.57 35.61 -12.42
C LYS A 118 -18.35 35.69 -11.51
N ALA A 119 -18.06 36.87 -10.97
CA ALA A 119 -16.95 37.09 -10.05
C ALA A 119 -17.10 36.24 -8.79
N ALA A 120 -18.30 36.10 -8.23
CA ALA A 120 -18.56 35.24 -7.07
C ALA A 120 -18.19 33.77 -7.34
N ILE A 121 -18.54 33.23 -8.51
CA ILE A 121 -18.21 31.86 -8.91
C ILE A 121 -16.70 31.67 -9.09
N VAL A 122 -16.02 32.63 -9.71
CA VAL A 122 -14.56 32.60 -9.89
C VAL A 122 -13.83 32.72 -8.55
N GLU A 123 -14.33 33.54 -7.63
CA GLU A 123 -13.76 33.69 -6.29
C GLU A 123 -13.88 32.40 -5.47
N ALA A 124 -15.04 31.72 -5.54
CA ALA A 124 -15.25 30.42 -4.90
C ALA A 124 -14.32 29.32 -5.46
N ASP A 125 -14.14 29.28 -6.79
CA ASP A 125 -13.20 28.37 -7.48
C ASP A 125 -11.75 28.58 -7.00
N ASN A 126 -11.31 29.83 -6.92
CA ASN A 126 -9.96 30.19 -6.47
C ASN A 126 -9.71 29.83 -5.00
N ILE A 127 -10.70 30.01 -4.13
CA ILE A 127 -10.60 29.58 -2.72
C ILE A 127 -10.38 28.07 -2.66
N LEU A 128 -11.20 27.30 -3.37
CA LEU A 128 -11.10 25.86 -3.36
C LEU A 128 -9.78 25.37 -3.96
N ASP A 129 -9.32 25.97 -5.06
CA ASP A 129 -8.02 25.66 -5.64
C ASP A 129 -6.87 25.88 -4.66
N GLY A 130 -6.90 27.00 -3.93
CA GLY A 130 -5.93 27.35 -2.89
C GLY A 130 -5.91 26.34 -1.74
N ILE A 131 -7.08 25.90 -1.27
CA ILE A 131 -7.21 24.87 -0.23
C ILE A 131 -6.68 23.52 -0.74
N LEU A 132 -7.04 23.11 -1.96
CA LEU A 132 -6.54 21.84 -2.51
C LEU A 132 -5.02 21.85 -2.71
N ARG A 133 -4.47 22.99 -3.13
CA ARG A 133 -3.02 23.18 -3.26
C ARG A 133 -2.30 23.02 -1.93
N SER A 134 -2.84 23.59 -0.86
CA SER A 134 -2.19 23.59 0.44
C SER A 134 -2.22 22.23 1.15
N ILE A 135 -3.28 21.44 0.94
CA ILE A 135 -3.39 20.07 1.46
C ILE A 135 -2.58 19.08 0.61
N GLY A 136 -1.96 19.54 -0.48
CA GLY A 136 -0.91 18.83 -1.22
C GLY A 136 -1.32 18.27 -2.57
N TYR A 137 -2.51 18.61 -3.10
CA TYR A 137 -2.88 18.27 -4.48
C TYR A 137 -2.09 19.13 -5.47
N ARG A 138 -1.56 18.48 -6.50
CA ARG A 138 -0.73 19.10 -7.54
C ARG A 138 -1.52 19.25 -8.83
N GLY A 139 -1.21 20.29 -9.60
CA GLY A 139 -1.87 20.61 -10.87
C GLY A 139 -1.94 22.11 -11.08
N ASP A 140 -1.99 22.52 -12.35
CA ASP A 140 -1.90 23.94 -12.75
C ASP A 140 -3.17 24.72 -12.39
N GLY A 141 -4.32 24.03 -12.27
CA GLY A 141 -5.58 24.62 -11.82
C GLY A 141 -6.50 23.62 -11.13
N LEU A 142 -7.72 24.08 -10.81
CA LEU A 142 -8.68 23.30 -10.02
C LEU A 142 -9.05 21.99 -10.70
N ALA A 143 -9.29 22.02 -12.02
CA ALA A 143 -9.60 20.82 -12.82
C ALA A 143 -8.56 19.70 -12.64
N ASP A 144 -7.27 20.01 -12.72
CA ASP A 144 -6.22 18.99 -12.65
C ASP A 144 -6.09 18.41 -11.25
N LYS A 145 -6.26 19.26 -10.22
CA LYS A 145 -6.30 18.82 -8.84
C LYS A 145 -7.49 17.90 -8.62
N LEU A 146 -8.69 18.27 -9.04
CA LEU A 146 -9.90 17.45 -8.90
C LEU A 146 -9.80 16.09 -9.62
N LYS A 147 -9.18 16.02 -10.81
CA LYS A 147 -8.94 14.74 -11.52
C LYS A 147 -8.04 13.79 -10.72
N SER A 148 -7.16 14.32 -9.88
CA SER A 148 -6.23 13.52 -9.07
C SER A 148 -6.83 13.02 -7.75
N ILE A 149 -8.03 13.47 -7.39
CA ILE A 149 -8.72 13.08 -6.15
C ILE A 149 -9.46 11.77 -6.39
N GLU A 150 -9.20 10.77 -5.54
CA GLU A 150 -10.01 9.56 -5.50
C GLU A 150 -11.41 9.88 -4.92
N PRO A 151 -12.52 9.39 -5.51
CA PRO A 151 -13.87 9.69 -5.00
C PRO A 151 -14.12 9.31 -3.53
N SER A 152 -13.34 8.36 -3.00
CA SER A 152 -13.37 7.94 -1.60
C SER A 152 -12.78 8.97 -0.63
N ASP A 153 -11.95 9.89 -1.14
CA ASP A 153 -11.21 10.86 -0.33
C ASP A 153 -11.92 12.21 -0.15
N PHE A 154 -12.90 12.51 -1.02
CA PHE A 154 -13.66 13.77 -1.06
C PHE A 154 -15.10 13.51 -1.52
N VAL A 155 -16.04 13.48 -0.58
CA VAL A 155 -17.43 13.07 -0.79
C VAL A 155 -18.16 14.03 -1.75
N SER A 156 -17.89 15.32 -1.63
CA SER A 156 -18.48 16.38 -2.46
C SER A 156 -17.74 16.62 -3.79
N LEU A 157 -16.84 15.71 -4.21
CA LEU A 157 -16.07 15.82 -5.44
C LEU A 157 -16.94 16.09 -6.68
N GLN A 158 -18.06 15.37 -6.82
CA GLN A 158 -18.96 15.56 -7.96
C GLN A 158 -19.69 16.90 -7.94
N ASP A 159 -20.13 17.35 -6.76
CA ASP A 159 -20.75 18.68 -6.60
C ASP A 159 -19.76 19.76 -7.05
N VAL A 160 -18.53 19.70 -6.54
CA VAL A 160 -17.46 20.64 -6.92
C VAL A 160 -17.16 20.59 -8.41
N TRP A 161 -17.09 19.40 -9.01
CA TRP A 161 -16.83 19.24 -10.44
C TRP A 161 -17.92 19.91 -11.29
N ASP A 162 -19.18 19.81 -10.88
CA ASP A 162 -20.27 20.47 -11.57
C ASP A 162 -20.24 22.00 -11.41
N ALA A 163 -19.82 22.51 -10.25
CA ALA A 163 -19.63 23.93 -10.03
C ALA A 163 -18.47 24.47 -10.88
N TYR A 164 -17.37 23.71 -10.98
CA TYR A 164 -16.24 24.02 -11.84
C TYR A 164 -16.65 24.13 -13.32
N LYS A 165 -17.58 23.30 -13.81
CA LYS A 165 -18.10 23.42 -15.18
C LYS A 165 -18.74 24.79 -15.43
N VAL A 166 -19.47 25.35 -14.45
CA VAL A 166 -20.06 26.69 -14.56
C VAL A 166 -18.95 27.74 -14.66
N ARG A 167 -17.93 27.67 -13.79
CA ARG A 167 -16.73 28.52 -13.87
C ARG A 167 -16.01 28.40 -15.21
N SER A 168 -15.90 27.18 -15.75
CA SER A 168 -15.29 26.94 -17.05
C SER A 168 -16.08 27.55 -18.20
N LYS A 169 -17.43 27.59 -18.11
CA LYS A 169 -18.27 28.30 -19.09
C LYS A 169 -18.02 29.80 -19.03
N ILE A 170 -17.97 30.38 -17.82
CA ILE A 170 -17.65 31.80 -17.62
C ILE A 170 -16.34 32.17 -18.31
N ALA A 171 -15.27 31.36 -18.11
CA ALA A 171 -13.96 31.64 -18.72
C ALA A 171 -13.96 31.53 -20.25
N ARG A 172 -14.76 30.64 -20.83
CA ARG A 172 -14.80 30.39 -22.27
C ARG A 172 -15.72 31.34 -23.03
N GLU A 173 -16.86 31.67 -22.43
CA GLU A 173 -17.93 32.46 -23.06
C GLU A 173 -17.86 33.95 -22.66
N GLY A 174 -17.19 34.26 -21.55
CA GLY A 174 -16.89 35.62 -21.11
C GLY A 174 -18.14 36.46 -20.91
N GLU A 175 -18.18 37.64 -21.54
CA GLU A 175 -19.31 38.57 -21.47
C GLU A 175 -20.62 37.96 -21.99
N LYS A 176 -20.55 37.06 -22.98
CA LYS A 176 -21.74 36.44 -23.60
C LYS A 176 -22.48 35.46 -22.71
N PHE A 177 -21.85 35.01 -21.63
CA PHE A 177 -22.47 34.07 -20.72
C PHE A 177 -23.45 34.79 -19.78
N GLU A 178 -24.74 34.55 -19.98
CA GLU A 178 -25.78 35.04 -19.07
C GLU A 178 -25.95 34.05 -17.92
N LEU A 179 -25.36 34.37 -16.78
CA LEU A 179 -25.47 33.55 -15.57
C LEU A 179 -26.66 34.05 -14.74
N THR A 180 -27.73 33.26 -14.60
CA THR A 180 -28.89 33.63 -13.77
C THR A 180 -28.57 33.60 -12.28
N LYS A 181 -29.41 34.25 -11.44
CA LYS A 181 -29.22 34.26 -9.98
C LYS A 181 -29.36 32.86 -9.41
N GLU A 182 -30.31 32.10 -9.94
CA GLU A 182 -30.60 30.73 -9.57
C GLU A 182 -29.43 29.80 -9.91
N GLU A 183 -28.83 29.95 -11.11
CA GLU A 183 -27.65 29.18 -11.50
C GLU A 183 -26.43 29.54 -10.66
N ALA A 184 -26.20 30.84 -10.39
CA ALA A 184 -25.11 31.30 -9.53
C ALA A 184 -25.25 30.72 -8.12
N LYS A 185 -26.45 30.78 -7.55
CA LYS A 185 -26.76 30.23 -6.23
C LYS A 185 -26.60 28.71 -6.18
N ALA A 186 -27.05 28.00 -7.21
CA ALA A 186 -26.90 26.55 -7.29
C ALA A 186 -25.42 26.14 -7.38
N ALA A 187 -24.62 26.84 -8.20
CA ALA A 187 -23.18 26.60 -8.32
C ALA A 187 -22.43 26.93 -7.01
N LEU A 188 -22.75 28.04 -6.36
CA LEU A 188 -22.19 28.37 -5.05
C LEU A 188 -22.57 27.34 -3.98
N GLY A 189 -23.80 26.82 -3.99
CA GLY A 189 -24.21 25.78 -3.04
C GLY A 189 -23.37 24.50 -3.19
N LYS A 190 -22.97 24.17 -4.42
CA LYS A 190 -22.06 23.04 -4.69
C LYS A 190 -20.63 23.32 -4.22
N TYR A 191 -20.10 24.52 -4.45
CA TYR A 191 -18.83 24.93 -3.85
C TYR A 191 -18.88 24.92 -2.32
N GLU A 192 -19.98 25.37 -1.72
CA GLU A 192 -20.14 25.43 -0.26
C GLU A 192 -20.04 24.03 0.37
N LYS A 193 -20.60 23.00 -0.27
CA LYS A 193 -20.45 21.61 0.22
C LYS A 193 -18.99 21.19 0.26
N GLY A 194 -18.23 21.47 -0.80
CA GLY A 194 -16.79 21.21 -0.86
C GLY A 194 -16.00 21.96 0.20
N LEU A 195 -16.29 23.25 0.36
CA LEU A 195 -15.63 24.10 1.34
C LEU A 195 -15.97 23.70 2.79
N LYS A 196 -17.21 23.27 3.06
CA LYS A 196 -17.64 22.72 4.36
C LYS A 196 -16.92 21.42 4.69
N GLU A 197 -16.82 20.50 3.74
CA GLU A 197 -16.10 19.24 3.93
C GLU A 197 -14.61 19.48 4.23
N LEU A 198 -14.02 20.54 3.69
CA LEU A 198 -12.63 20.95 3.93
C LEU A 198 -12.47 21.89 5.15
N GLY A 199 -13.54 22.20 5.88
CA GLY A 199 -13.49 23.04 7.10
C GLY A 199 -13.22 24.52 6.85
N TYR A 200 -13.56 25.04 5.67
CA TYR A 200 -13.44 26.47 5.34
C TYR A 200 -14.66 27.29 5.75
N VAL A 201 -15.87 26.74 5.59
CA VAL A 201 -17.17 27.34 6.02
C VAL A 201 -17.83 26.47 7.09
#